data_AF-A0A8X6JBQ8-F1
#
_entry.id   AF-A0A8X6JBQ8-F1
#
_cell.length_a   1.000
_cell.length_b   1.000
_cell.length_c   1.000
_cell.angle_alpha   90.00
_cell.angle_beta   90.00
_cell.angle_gamma   90.00
#
_symmetry.space_group_name_H-M   'P 1'
#
loop_
_entity.id
_entity.type
_entity.pdbx_description
1 polymer ?
#
loop_
_entity_poly.entity_id
_entity_poly.type
_entity_poly.pdbx_seq_one_letter_code
_entity_poly.pdbx_strand_id
1 'polypeptide(L)' 'MVVIDFPKKLRICLDSRPQNEAIQRPNYPILIADALNSKLQGDKKFTIVDAKNGLGQLPLEEESSHLTTFCTP' A
#
# COMPACT_ATOMS: atom_id res chain seq x y z
N MET A 1 -16.63 -6.22 -2.70
CA MET A 1 -16.53 -4.75 -2.88
C MET A 1 -17.47 -4.09 -1.87
N VAL A 2 -17.01 -3.06 -1.19
CA VAL A 2 -17.75 -2.31 -0.16
C VAL A 2 -17.69 -0.84 -0.52
N VAL A 3 -18.84 -0.16 -0.51
CA VAL A 3 -18.89 1.30 -0.66
C VAL A 3 -18.88 1.90 0.74
N ILE A 4 -17.86 2.71 1.00
CA ILE A 4 -17.69 3.42 2.27
C ILE A 4 -18.07 4.88 2.03
N ASP A 5 -19.05 5.37 2.79
CA ASP A 5 -19.33 6.80 2.87
C ASP A 5 -18.22 7.47 3.69
N PHE A 6 -17.35 8.21 3.00
CA PHE A 6 -16.27 8.95 3.61
C PHE A 6 -16.60 10.45 3.54
N PRO A 7 -16.20 11.26 4.54
CA PRO A 7 -16.53 12.67 4.54
C PRO A 7 -16.22 13.34 3.20
N LYS A 8 -17.26 13.87 2.55
CA LYS A 8 -17.23 14.59 1.26
C LYS A 8 -16.93 13.74 0.02
N LYS A 9 -16.80 12.41 0.10
CA LYS A 9 -16.63 11.52 -1.08
C LYS A 9 -16.93 10.06 -0.78
N LEU A 10 -17.53 9.36 -1.74
CA LEU A 10 -17.61 7.90 -1.67
C LEU A 10 -16.24 7.26 -1.90
N ARG A 11 -15.97 6.14 -1.20
CA ARG A 11 -14.80 5.30 -1.44
C ARG A 11 -15.26 3.89 -1.77
N ILE A 12 -14.70 3.32 -2.84
CA ILE A 12 -14.89 1.92 -3.19
C ILE A 12 -13.71 1.15 -2.58
N CYS A 13 -14.00 0.15 -1.75
CA CYS A 13 -13.00 -0.68 -1.11
C CYS A 13 -13.21 -2.14 -1.51
N LEU A 14 -12.11 -2.82 -1.90
CA LEU A 14 -12.12 -4.26 -2.05
C LEU A 14 -12.08 -4.91 -0.67
N ASP A 15 -12.89 -5.93 -0.45
CA ASP A 15 -12.74 -6.78 0.73
C ASP A 15 -11.64 -7.81 0.44
N SER A 16 -10.41 -7.47 0.83
CA SER A 16 -9.22 -8.27 0.53
C SER A 16 -8.87 -9.31 1.60
N ARG A 17 -9.73 -9.50 2.62
CA ARG A 17 -9.46 -10.47 3.70
C ARG A 17 -9.20 -11.89 3.19
N PRO A 18 -10.03 -12.47 2.29
CA PRO A 18 -9.80 -13.82 1.77
C PRO A 18 -8.48 -13.94 1.01
N GLN A 19 -8.14 -12.94 0.19
CA GLN A 19 -6.90 -12.93 -0.58
C GLN A 19 -5.68 -12.84 0.35
N ASN A 20 -5.74 -11.99 1.38
CA ASN A 20 -4.64 -11.77 2.32
C ASN A 20 -4.31 -13.00 3.19
N GLU A 21 -5.23 -13.95 3.34
CA GLU A 21 -4.98 -15.23 4.03
C GLU A 21 -4.14 -16.18 3.18
N ALA A 22 -4.30 -16.15 1.86
CA ALA A 22 -3.58 -17.01 0.92
C ALA A 22 -2.23 -16.42 0.46
N ILE A 23 -2.06 -15.09 0.53
CA ILE A 23 -0.84 -14.42 0.09
C ILE A 23 0.35 -14.81 0.96
N GLN A 24 1.42 -15.28 0.32
CA GLN A 24 2.71 -15.46 0.96
C GLN A 24 3.33 -14.09 1.24
N ARG A 25 3.63 -13.81 2.51
CA ARG A 25 4.20 -12.50 2.89
C ARG A 25 5.67 -12.43 2.52
N PRO A 26 6.09 -11.52 1.63
CA PRO A 26 7.51 -11.30 1.37
C PRO A 26 8.17 -10.75 2.63
N ASN A 27 9.36 -11.25 2.96
CA ASN A 27 10.16 -10.71 4.05
C ASN A 27 10.93 -9.48 3.57
N TYR A 28 10.29 -8.31 3.63
CA TYR A 28 10.94 -7.03 3.40
C TYR A 28 11.08 -6.29 4.73
N PRO A 29 12.29 -6.20 5.32
CA PRO A 29 12.48 -5.55 6.60
C PRO A 29 12.24 -4.05 6.46
N ILE A 30 11.19 -3.55 7.12
CA ILE A 30 10.98 -2.12 7.29
C ILE A 30 12.01 -1.64 8.31
N LEU A 31 12.84 -0.64 7.93
CA LEU A 31 13.82 -0.07 8.84
C LEU A 31 13.12 0.55 10.05
N ILE A 32 13.58 0.21 11.25
CA ILE A 32 13.12 0.85 12.48
C ILE A 32 13.61 2.30 12.54
N ALA A 33 12.86 3.16 13.25
CA ALA A 33 13.15 4.58 13.33
C ALA A 33 14.58 4.90 13.78
N ASP A 34 15.12 4.17 14.76
CA ASP A 34 16.49 4.39 15.24
C ASP A 34 17.54 4.10 14.17
N ALA A 35 17.37 3.03 13.39
CA ALA A 35 18.26 2.69 12.30
C ALA A 35 18.21 3.74 11.16
N LEU A 36 17.05 4.37 10.95
CA LEU A 36 16.91 5.51 10.03
C LEU A 36 17.62 6.75 10.59
N ASN A 37 17.41 7.07 11.87
CA ASN A 37 18.02 8.23 12.51
C ASN A 37 19.55 8.17 12.53
N SER A 38 20.13 6.99 12.79
CA SER A 38 21.58 6.80 12.73
C SER A 38 22.13 7.05 11.31
N LYS A 39 21.38 6.70 10.25
CA LYS A 39 21.81 6.95 8.86
C LYS A 39 21.76 8.42 8.47
N LEU A 40 20.86 9.19 9.09
CA LEU A 40 20.63 10.60 8.81
C LEU A 40 21.48 11.53 9.72
N GLN A 41 22.32 10.96 10.59
CA GLN A 41 23.09 11.72 11.55
C GLN A 41 24.14 12.60 10.86
N GLY A 42 24.13 13.90 11.17
CA GLY A 42 25.08 14.88 10.62
C GLY A 42 24.58 15.62 9.38
N ASP A 43 23.48 15.16 8.77
CA ASP A 43 22.83 15.86 7.67
C ASP A 43 22.10 17.11 8.15
N LYS A 44 22.11 18.16 7.32
CA LYS A 44 21.58 19.49 7.68
C LYS A 44 20.27 19.84 6.97
N LYS A 45 19.91 19.09 5.94
CA LYS A 45 18.75 19.35 5.09
C LYS A 45 18.08 18.04 4.75
N PHE A 46 16.76 18.00 4.90
CA PHE A 46 15.95 16.83 4.61
C PHE A 46 14.81 17.22 3.67
N THR A 47 14.45 16.31 2.77
CA THR A 47 13.30 16.44 1.90
C THR A 47 12.39 15.25 2.15
N ILE A 48 11.10 15.51 2.38
CA ILE A 48 10.09 14.48 2.53
C ILE A 48 9.32 14.39 1.21
N VAL A 49 9.29 13.20 0.62
CA VAL A 49 8.54 12.92 -0.60
C VAL A 49 7.39 11.98 -0.24
N ASP A 50 6.16 12.39 -0.55
CA ASP A 50 4.97 11.60 -0.27
C ASP A 50 4.58 10.76 -1.48
N ALA A 51 4.56 9.43 -1.32
CA ALA A 51 4.11 8.47 -2.31
C ALA A 51 2.64 8.06 -2.09
N LYS A 52 1.77 9.01 -1.71
CA LYS A 52 0.34 8.79 -1.37
C LYS A 52 -0.45 7.94 -2.36
N ASN A 53 -0.15 8.07 -3.65
CA ASN A 53 -0.81 7.34 -4.73
C ASN A 53 0.06 6.22 -5.31
N GLY A 54 1.16 5.86 -4.64
CA GLY A 54 2.17 4.92 -5.14
C GLY A 54 1.60 3.54 -5.46
N LEU A 55 0.63 3.05 -4.67
CA LEU A 55 -0.02 1.76 -4.93
C LEU A 55 -0.72 1.70 -6.29
N GLY A 56 -1.29 2.80 -6.78
CA GLY A 56 -1.96 2.86 -8.08
C GLY A 56 -1.02 3.11 -9.26
N GLN A 57 0.25 3.44 -8.99
CA GLN A 57 1.27 3.67 -10.03
C GLN A 57 2.08 2.41 -10.34
N LEU A 58 2.06 1.43 -9.43
CA LEU A 58 2.77 0.17 -9.60
C LEU A 58 1.89 -0.82 -10.37
N PRO A 59 2.34 -1.32 -11.54
CA PRO A 59 1.60 -2.34 -12.25
C PRO A 59 1.62 -3.66 -11.47
N LEU A 60 0.51 -4.38 -11.52
CA LEU A 60 0.45 -5.77 -11.09
C LEU A 60 0.92 -6.67 -12.22
N GLU A 61 1.52 -7.79 -11.85
CA GLU A 61 1.71 -8.90 -12.78
C GLU A 61 0.35 -9.43 -13.26
N GLU A 62 0.28 -9.86 -14.52
CA GLU A 62 -0.97 -10.29 -15.15
C GLU A 62 -1.67 -11.40 -14.35
N GLU A 63 -0.94 -12.42 -13.90
CA GLU A 63 -1.48 -13.51 -13.08
C GLU A 63 -2.06 -13.00 -11.75
N SER A 64 -1.39 -12.04 -11.12
CA SER A 64 -1.85 -11.41 -9.89
C SER A 64 -3.06 -10.50 -10.11
N SER A 65 -3.20 -9.91 -11.30
CA SER A 65 -4.34 -9.05 -11.64
C SER A 65 -5.66 -9.80 -11.56
N HIS A 66 -5.69 -11.07 -12.01
CA HIS A 66 -6.87 -11.92 -11.96
C HIS A 66 -7.35 -12.19 -10.52
N LEU A 67 -6.41 -12.28 -9.58
CA LEU A 67 -6.71 -12.46 -8.15
C LEU A 67 -7.33 -11.21 -7.50
N THR A 68 -7.20 -10.05 -8.14
CA THR A 68 -7.76 -8.77 -7.69
C THR A 68 -9.08 -8.39 -8.38
N THR A 69 -9.65 -9.31 -9.17
CA THR A 69 -10.95 -9.10 -9.81
C THR A 69 -12.08 -8.96 -8.79
N PHE A 70 -13.06 -8.13 -9.13
CA PHE A 70 -14.25 -7.92 -8.29
C PHE A 70 -15.47 -7.70 -9.17
N CYS A 71 -16.63 -8.12 -8.68
CA CYS A 71 -17.90 -7.90 -9.35
C CYS A 71 -18.56 -6.60 -8.86
N THR A 72 -19.15 -5.87 -9.79
CA THR A 72 -20.09 -4.77 -9.51
C THR A 72 -21.52 -5.22 -9.85
N PRO A 73 -22.55 -4.71 -9.15
CA PRO A 73 -23.96 -4.96 -9.51
C PRO A 73 -24.31 -4.54 -10.93
#